data_AF-A0A496A1C6-F1
#
_entry.id   AF-A0A496A1C6-F1
#
_cell.length_a   1.000
_cell.length_b   1.000
_cell.length_c   1.000
_cell.angle_alpha   90.00
_cell.angle_beta   90.00
_cell.angle_gamma   90.00
#
_symmetry.space_group_name_H-M   'P 1'
#
loop_
_entity.id
_entity.type
_entity.pdbx_description
1 polymer ?
#
loop_
_entity_poly.entity_id
_entity_poly.type
_entity_poly.pdbx_seq_one_letter_code
_entity_poly.pdbx_strand_id
1 'polypeptide(L)'
;MNQQMTFIELPSAFMQAIYNIIQQVVKSKIPFFITGETGVGKEGIARYIHESSPRKDKPFIAINCGRFSAELLQSELFGHEAGAFTSAIRQRQGAFEVADGGVLFLDEVPEMSLDAQKMLLRVLDTATFTRLGGNDVLTVDVHIIASTNRDITKAVAKKEF
;
A
#
# COMPACT_ATOMS: atom_id res chain seq x y z
N MET A 1 2.60 -26.22 1.42
CA MET A 1 3.77 -26.17 0.51
C MET A 1 4.18 -24.71 0.39
N ASN A 2 5.10 -24.26 1.25
CA ASN A 2 5.62 -22.89 1.21
C ASN A 2 6.70 -22.81 0.13
N GLN A 3 6.41 -22.15 -0.98
CA GLN A 3 7.46 -21.65 -1.87
C GLN A 3 8.06 -20.42 -1.18
N GLN A 4 9.12 -20.64 -0.39
CA GLN A 4 10.04 -19.57 -0.05
C GLN A 4 10.64 -19.08 -1.37
N MET A 5 10.39 -17.82 -1.73
CA MET A 5 11.17 -17.16 -2.78
C MET A 5 12.60 -17.04 -2.26
N THR A 6 13.47 -17.95 -2.69
CA THR A 6 14.89 -17.87 -2.39
C THR A 6 15.49 -16.75 -3.25
N PHE A 7 15.58 -15.54 -2.72
CA PHE A 7 16.46 -14.52 -3.26
C PHE A 7 17.90 -15.02 -3.13
N ILE A 8 18.73 -14.79 -4.15
CA ILE A 8 20.18 -14.93 -4.00
C ILE A 8 20.63 -13.74 -3.16
N GLU A 9 20.69 -13.92 -1.85
CA GLU A 9 21.22 -12.92 -0.92
C GLU A 9 22.74 -12.88 -1.04
N LEU A 10 23.24 -12.03 -1.94
CA LEU A 10 24.64 -11.64 -1.90
C LEU A 10 24.82 -10.67 -0.73
N PRO A 11 25.79 -10.90 0.18
CA PRO A 11 25.96 -10.08 1.37
C PRO A 11 26.37 -8.65 0.97
N SER A 12 25.42 -7.72 1.09
CA SER A 12 25.65 -6.28 0.94
C SER A 12 25.50 -5.62 2.30
N ALA A 13 26.54 -4.91 2.75
CA ALA A 13 26.51 -4.18 4.02
C ALA A 13 25.36 -3.15 4.08
N PHE A 14 25.02 -2.56 2.93
CA PHE A 14 23.90 -1.62 2.82
C PHE A 14 22.54 -2.33 3.04
N MET A 15 22.36 -3.50 2.43
CA MET A 15 21.14 -4.29 2.63
C MET A 15 21.01 -4.80 4.06
N GLN A 16 22.12 -5.22 4.69
CA GLN A 16 22.11 -5.61 6.11
C GLN A 16 21.70 -4.45 7.02
N ALA A 17 22.16 -3.22 6.73
CA ALA A 17 21.73 -2.04 7.47
C ALA A 17 20.22 -1.80 7.34
N ILE A 18 19.67 -1.93 6.13
CA ILE A 18 18.22 -1.84 5.89
C ILE A 18 17.46 -2.89 6.70
N TYR A 19 17.86 -4.16 6.64
CA TYR A 19 17.21 -5.23 7.39
C TYR A 19 17.26 -5.00 8.90
N ASN A 20 18.40 -4.52 9.42
CA ASN A 20 18.53 -4.18 10.84
C ASN A 20 17.56 -3.07 11.27
N ILE A 21 17.39 -2.03 10.45
CA ILE A 21 16.40 -0.97 10.71
C ILE A 21 15.00 -1.57 10.73
N ILE A 22 14.65 -2.39 9.73
CA ILE A 22 13.34 -3.04 9.65
C ILE A 22 13.08 -3.83 10.94
N GLN A 23 14.00 -4.69 11.37
CA GLN A 23 13.84 -5.51 12.58
C GLN A 23 13.59 -4.68 13.85
N GLN A 24 14.14 -3.47 13.94
CA GLN A 24 13.93 -2.59 15.09
C GLN A 24 12.50 -2.01 15.13
N VAL A 25 11.91 -1.72 13.97
CA VAL A 25 10.62 -1.00 13.89
C VAL A 25 9.44 -1.86 13.42
N VAL A 26 9.65 -3.09 12.98
CA VAL A 26 8.61 -3.96 12.38
C VAL A 26 7.47 -4.33 13.32
N LYS A 27 7.68 -4.24 14.64
CA LYS A 27 6.63 -4.47 15.65
C LYS A 27 5.77 -3.22 15.92
N SER A 28 6.18 -2.06 15.40
CA SER A 28 5.42 -0.82 15.52
C SER A 28 4.27 -0.79 14.51
N LYS A 29 3.25 0.05 14.78
CA LYS A 29 2.15 0.31 13.84
C LYS A 29 2.46 1.44 12.84
N ILE A 30 3.71 1.91 12.80
CA ILE A 30 4.09 3.07 11.97
C ILE A 30 4.11 2.63 10.50
N PRO A 31 3.56 3.42 9.57
CA PRO A 31 3.67 3.13 8.14
C PRO A 31 5.13 3.10 7.68
N PHE A 32 5.46 2.20 6.76
CA PHE A 32 6.76 2.18 6.11
C PHE A 32 6.71 2.96 4.81
N PHE A 33 7.75 3.74 4.53
CA PHE A 33 7.90 4.47 3.27
C PHE A 33 9.23 4.10 2.60
N ILE A 34 9.18 3.42 1.45
CA ILE A 34 10.34 2.85 0.75
C ILE A 34 10.64 3.68 -0.49
N THR A 35 11.77 4.37 -0.49
CA THR A 35 12.27 5.10 -1.66
C THR A 35 13.33 4.29 -2.39
N GLY A 36 13.31 4.34 -3.73
CA GLY A 36 14.38 3.77 -4.55
C GLY A 36 13.97 3.70 -6.01
N GLU A 37 14.96 3.58 -6.89
CA GLU A 37 14.74 3.54 -8.34
C GLU A 37 13.78 2.41 -8.78
N THR A 38 13.24 2.51 -10.00
CA THR A 38 12.42 1.45 -10.56
C THR A 38 13.23 0.15 -10.69
N GLY A 39 12.63 -0.98 -10.32
CA GLY A 39 13.26 -2.30 -10.49
C GLY A 39 14.25 -2.73 -9.39
N VAL A 40 14.49 -1.92 -8.35
CA VAL A 40 15.43 -2.26 -7.26
C VAL A 40 14.88 -3.25 -6.21
N GLY A 41 13.71 -3.86 -6.47
CA GLY A 41 13.14 -4.88 -5.58
C GLY A 41 12.40 -4.34 -4.34
N LYS A 42 11.80 -3.14 -4.42
CA LYS A 42 11.04 -2.52 -3.31
C LYS A 42 9.91 -3.42 -2.76
N GLU A 43 9.22 -4.16 -3.62
CA GLU A 43 8.22 -5.13 -3.19
C GLU A 43 8.83 -6.27 -2.35
N GLY A 44 10.06 -6.70 -2.67
CA GLY A 44 10.78 -7.68 -1.87
C GLY A 44 11.03 -7.20 -0.44
N ILE A 45 11.41 -5.92 -0.29
CA ILE A 45 11.53 -5.28 1.04
C ILE A 45 10.17 -5.22 1.74
N ALA A 46 9.09 -4.85 1.04
CA ALA A 46 7.75 -4.81 1.62
C ALA A 46 7.29 -6.19 2.11
N ARG A 47 7.58 -7.26 1.35
CA ARG A 47 7.32 -8.65 1.76
C ARG A 47 8.16 -9.05 2.96
N TYR A 48 9.44 -8.69 2.99
CA TYR A 48 10.29 -8.93 4.15
C TYR A 48 9.77 -8.24 5.43
N ILE A 49 9.28 -7.00 5.32
CA ILE A 49 8.62 -6.29 6.42
C ILE A 49 7.40 -7.08 6.90
N HIS A 50 6.54 -7.52 5.98
CA HIS A 50 5.35 -8.32 6.32
C HIS A 50 5.71 -9.64 7.02
N GLU A 51 6.63 -10.42 6.45
CA GLU A 51 7.10 -11.70 6.99
C GLU A 51 7.78 -11.58 8.36
N SER A 52 8.43 -10.43 8.61
CA SER A 52 9.08 -10.10 9.88
C SER A 52 8.11 -9.49 10.91
N SER A 53 6.88 -9.16 10.51
CA SER A 53 5.90 -8.49 11.37
C SER A 53 5.06 -9.47 12.20
N PRO A 54 4.37 -8.99 13.25
CA PRO A 54 3.33 -9.76 13.93
C PRO A 54 2.16 -10.18 13.02
N ARG A 55 2.05 -9.59 11.82
CA ARG A 55 1.01 -9.86 10.82
C ARG A 55 1.43 -10.86 9.74
N LYS A 56 2.58 -11.53 9.87
CA LYS A 56 3.12 -12.47 8.85
C LYS A 56 2.14 -13.52 8.32
N ASP A 57 1.18 -13.95 9.15
CA ASP A 57 0.17 -14.97 8.81
C ASP A 57 -1.15 -14.35 8.31
N LYS A 58 -1.16 -13.04 8.06
CA LYS A 58 -2.32 -12.25 7.60
C LYS A 58 -2.17 -11.89 6.12
N PRO A 59 -3.22 -11.35 5.49
CA PRO A 59 -3.16 -10.98 4.08
C PRO A 59 -2.08 -9.93 3.79
N PHE A 60 -1.36 -10.11 2.68
CA PHE A 60 -0.51 -9.09 2.08
C PHE A 60 -1.08 -8.74 0.70
N ILE A 61 -1.65 -7.54 0.59
CA ILE A 61 -2.24 -7.04 -0.66
C ILE A 61 -1.30 -6.01 -1.26
N ALA A 62 -0.98 -6.15 -2.55
CA ALA A 62 -0.11 -5.23 -3.26
C ALA A 62 -0.87 -4.53 -4.39
N ILE A 63 -0.81 -3.19 -4.42
CA ILE A 63 -1.43 -2.36 -5.45
C ILE A 63 -0.34 -1.45 -6.05
N ASN A 64 -0.12 -1.54 -7.36
CA ASN A 64 0.65 -0.56 -8.09
C ASN A 64 -0.29 0.58 -8.53
N CYS A 65 -0.02 1.79 -8.06
CA CYS A 65 -0.91 2.94 -8.23
C CYS A 65 -0.84 3.53 -9.66
N GLY A 66 0.28 3.34 -10.36
CA GLY A 66 0.47 3.82 -11.74
C GLY A 66 -0.19 2.96 -12.81
N ARG A 67 -0.70 1.76 -12.46
CA ARG A 67 -1.27 0.82 -13.44
C ARG A 67 -2.73 1.09 -13.82
N PHE A 68 -3.45 1.86 -13.02
CA PHE A 68 -4.91 2.04 -13.16
C PHE A 68 -5.26 3.47 -13.58
N SER A 69 -6.42 3.65 -14.22
CA SER A 69 -7.02 4.97 -14.32
C SER A 69 -7.46 5.45 -12.93
N ALA A 70 -7.68 6.76 -12.76
CA ALA A 70 -8.03 7.34 -11.47
C ALA A 70 -9.24 6.67 -10.79
N GLU A 71 -10.33 6.46 -11.54
CA GLU A 71 -11.55 5.81 -11.03
C GLU A 71 -11.33 4.33 -10.69
N LEU A 72 -10.59 3.60 -11.54
CA LEU A 72 -10.28 2.20 -11.30
C LEU A 72 -9.38 2.03 -10.07
N LEU A 73 -8.40 2.91 -9.88
CA LEU A 73 -7.55 2.90 -8.70
C LEU A 73 -8.34 3.09 -7.41
N GLN A 74 -9.26 4.06 -7.40
CA GLN A 74 -10.13 4.28 -6.24
C GLN A 74 -11.02 3.05 -5.97
N SER A 75 -11.60 2.46 -7.02
CA SER A 75 -12.40 1.25 -6.89
C SER A 75 -11.57 0.06 -6.40
N GLU A 76 -10.33 -0.11 -6.87
CA GLU A 76 -9.45 -1.18 -6.43
C GLU A 76 -9.01 -0.98 -4.97
N LEU A 77 -8.74 0.26 -4.53
CA LEU A 77 -8.33 0.55 -3.15
C LEU A 77 -9.50 0.47 -2.17
N PHE A 78 -10.60 1.16 -2.47
CA PHE A 78 -11.70 1.44 -1.52
C PHE A 78 -12.98 0.69 -1.84
N GLY A 79 -13.05 -0.03 -2.97
CA GLY A 79 -14.26 -0.71 -3.38
C GLY A 79 -15.33 0.25 -3.90
N HIS A 80 -16.44 -0.32 -4.35
CA HIS A 80 -17.58 0.44 -4.85
C HIS A 80 -18.89 -0.26 -4.56
N GLU A 81 -19.95 0.53 -4.45
CA GLU A 81 -21.33 0.05 -4.47
C GLU A 81 -21.84 -0.13 -5.91
N ALA A 82 -22.87 -0.95 -6.09
CA ALA A 82 -23.52 -1.09 -7.39
C ALA A 82 -24.10 0.26 -7.84
N GLY A 83 -23.82 0.66 -9.08
CA GLY A 83 -24.25 1.94 -9.65
C GLY A 83 -23.37 3.14 -9.31
N ALA A 84 -22.23 2.96 -8.62
CA ALA A 84 -21.31 4.05 -8.31
C ALA A 84 -20.74 4.75 -9.56
N PHE A 85 -20.59 4.02 -10.67
CA PHE A 85 -20.18 4.50 -11.99
C PHE A 85 -20.77 3.60 -13.09
N THR A 86 -20.63 3.99 -14.36
CA THR A 86 -21.33 3.34 -15.49
C THR A 86 -21.05 1.85 -15.63
N SER A 87 -19.85 1.39 -15.26
CA SER A 87 -19.46 -0.03 -15.28
C SER A 87 -19.59 -0.75 -13.93
N ALA A 88 -20.07 -0.07 -12.87
CA ALA A 88 -20.27 -0.64 -11.53
C ALA A 88 -21.56 -1.49 -11.45
N ILE A 89 -21.57 -2.63 -12.13
CA ILE A 89 -22.77 -3.49 -12.21
C ILE A 89 -23.07 -4.18 -10.87
N ARG A 90 -22.06 -4.40 -10.03
CA ARG A 90 -22.17 -5.06 -8.73
C ARG A 90 -21.32 -4.32 -7.71
N GLN A 91 -21.63 -4.54 -6.44
CA GLN A 91 -20.76 -4.12 -5.35
C GLN A 91 -19.44 -4.91 -5.39
N ARG A 92 -18.35 -4.26 -5.03
CA ARG A 92 -17.01 -4.87 -4.91
C ARG A 92 -16.28 -4.35 -3.69
N GLN A 93 -15.64 -5.26 -2.96
CA GLN A 93 -14.75 -4.91 -1.86
C GLN A 93 -13.40 -4.37 -2.36
N GLY A 94 -12.91 -3.33 -1.69
CA GLY A 94 -11.61 -2.74 -1.98
C GLY A 94 -10.44 -3.47 -1.31
N ALA A 95 -9.22 -3.15 -1.74
CA ALA A 95 -7.98 -3.66 -1.17
C ALA A 95 -7.87 -3.40 0.33
N PHE A 96 -8.39 -2.28 0.84
CA PHE A 96 -8.42 -2.01 2.28
C PHE A 96 -9.26 -3.02 3.07
N GLU A 97 -10.41 -3.44 2.55
CA GLU A 97 -11.23 -4.47 3.20
C GLU A 97 -10.56 -5.83 3.12
N VAL A 98 -10.00 -6.18 1.95
CA VAL A 98 -9.34 -7.47 1.74
C VAL A 98 -8.06 -7.59 2.57
N ALA A 99 -7.37 -6.47 2.82
CA ALA A 99 -6.17 -6.40 3.63
C ALA A 99 -6.44 -6.26 5.14
N ASP A 100 -7.69 -6.26 5.59
CA ASP A 100 -8.03 -6.05 7.00
C ASP A 100 -7.33 -7.06 7.93
N GLY A 101 -6.75 -6.55 9.01
CA GLY A 101 -5.87 -7.29 9.92
C GLY A 101 -4.47 -7.62 9.36
N GLY A 102 -4.18 -7.26 8.11
CA GLY A 102 -2.96 -7.57 7.37
C GLY A 102 -2.15 -6.34 6.96
N VAL A 103 -1.52 -6.42 5.80
CA VAL A 103 -0.66 -5.39 5.20
C VAL A 103 -1.15 -5.00 3.81
N LEU A 104 -1.18 -3.69 3.54
CA LEU A 104 -1.41 -3.14 2.21
C LEU A 104 -0.13 -2.44 1.73
N PHE A 105 0.46 -2.99 0.68
CA PHE A 105 1.59 -2.41 -0.03
C PHE A 105 1.09 -1.56 -1.22
N LEU A 106 1.46 -0.29 -1.21
CA LEU A 106 1.11 0.69 -2.23
C LEU A 106 2.38 1.08 -2.98
N ASP A 107 2.55 0.57 -4.20
CA ASP A 107 3.69 0.93 -5.04
C ASP A 107 3.38 2.15 -5.90
N GLU A 108 4.40 2.98 -6.09
CA GLU A 108 4.32 4.25 -6.81
C GLU A 108 3.17 5.14 -6.31
N VAL A 109 3.04 5.29 -4.98
CA VAL A 109 1.99 6.11 -4.33
C VAL A 109 1.77 7.48 -4.97
N PRO A 110 2.82 8.21 -5.42
CA PRO A 110 2.58 9.52 -6.02
C PRO A 110 1.79 9.48 -7.33
N GLU A 111 1.67 8.34 -8.01
CA GLU A 111 0.82 8.20 -9.20
C GLU A 111 -0.69 8.21 -8.87
N MET A 112 -1.06 8.16 -7.58
CA MET A 112 -2.46 8.29 -7.15
C MET A 112 -3.06 9.63 -7.57
N SER A 113 -4.32 9.61 -8.00
CA SER A 113 -5.11 10.83 -8.15
C SER A 113 -5.26 11.57 -6.81
N LEU A 114 -5.41 12.91 -6.85
CA LEU A 114 -5.60 13.72 -5.65
C LEU A 114 -6.77 13.23 -4.78
N ASP A 115 -7.85 12.75 -5.39
CA ASP A 115 -8.99 12.25 -4.64
C ASP A 115 -8.69 10.90 -3.96
N ALA A 116 -7.94 10.01 -4.61
CA ALA A 116 -7.45 8.79 -3.96
C ALA A 116 -6.50 9.12 -2.80
N GLN A 117 -5.63 10.12 -2.95
CA GLN A 117 -4.75 10.59 -1.88
C GLN A 117 -5.53 11.14 -0.68
N LYS A 118 -6.60 11.92 -0.90
CA LYS A 118 -7.49 12.40 0.18
C LYS A 118 -8.14 11.25 0.94
N MET A 119 -8.61 10.23 0.23
CA MET A 119 -9.20 9.04 0.85
C MET A 119 -8.16 8.23 1.63
N LEU A 120 -6.95 8.05 1.07
CA LEU A 120 -5.84 7.42 1.77
C LEU A 120 -5.48 8.17 3.06
N LEU A 121 -5.42 9.50 3.01
CA LEU A 121 -5.17 10.33 4.19
C LEU A 121 -6.23 10.09 5.28
N ARG A 122 -7.50 9.96 4.90
CA ARG A 122 -8.59 9.66 5.84
C ARG A 122 -8.40 8.28 6.50
N VAL A 123 -7.96 7.28 5.75
CA VAL A 123 -7.61 5.96 6.31
C VAL A 123 -6.41 6.06 7.25
N LEU A 124 -5.37 6.79 6.88
CA LEU A 124 -4.18 6.97 7.73
C LEU A 124 -4.50 7.66 9.06
N ASP A 125 -5.43 8.62 9.05
CA ASP A 125 -5.79 9.41 10.24
C ASP A 125 -6.82 8.69 11.13
N THR A 126 -7.86 8.12 10.52
CA THR A 126 -9.02 7.61 11.25
C THR A 126 -9.19 6.09 11.20
N ALA A 127 -8.37 5.38 10.40
CA ALA A 127 -8.57 3.97 10.08
C ALA A 127 -9.94 3.66 9.43
N THR A 128 -10.58 4.67 8.83
CA THR A 128 -11.90 4.54 8.19
C THR A 128 -11.94 5.06 6.76
N PHE A 129 -12.86 4.52 5.96
CA PHE A 129 -13.20 4.99 4.62
C PHE A 129 -14.64 4.63 4.24
N THR A 130 -15.10 5.11 3.10
CA THR A 130 -16.38 4.76 2.48
C THR A 130 -16.11 4.18 1.09
N ARG A 131 -16.91 3.21 0.65
CA ARG A 131 -16.85 2.74 -0.74
C ARG A 131 -17.28 3.86 -1.69
N LEU A 132 -16.83 3.79 -2.95
CA LEU A 132 -17.32 4.70 -3.98
C LEU A 132 -18.83 4.53 -4.17
N GLY A 133 -19.55 5.66 -4.18
CA GLY A 133 -21.01 5.68 -4.26
C GLY A 133 -21.75 5.17 -3.02
N GLY A 134 -21.02 4.80 -1.96
CA GLY A 134 -21.57 4.33 -0.69
C GLY A 134 -21.55 5.41 0.39
N ASN A 135 -22.38 5.22 1.41
CA ASN A 135 -22.44 6.11 2.59
C ASN A 135 -21.95 5.40 3.87
N ASP A 136 -21.77 4.08 3.82
CA ASP A 136 -21.35 3.30 4.98
C ASP A 136 -19.87 3.53 5.26
N VAL A 137 -19.59 3.96 6.50
CA VAL A 137 -18.22 4.12 7.00
C VAL A 137 -17.71 2.76 7.46
N LEU A 138 -16.66 2.29 6.81
CA LEU A 138 -15.96 1.06 7.12
C LEU A 138 -14.72 1.37 7.94
N THR A 139 -14.46 0.57 8.97
CA THR A 139 -13.24 0.64 9.78
C THR A 139 -12.37 -0.56 9.47
N VAL A 140 -11.06 -0.35 9.31
CA VAL A 140 -10.10 -1.42 9.01
C VAL A 140 -8.83 -1.26 9.86
N ASP A 141 -8.21 -2.37 10.21
CA ASP A 141 -6.89 -2.40 10.83
C ASP A 141 -5.87 -2.89 9.82
N VAL A 142 -5.28 -1.97 9.03
CA VAL A 142 -4.32 -2.28 7.96
C VAL A 142 -2.98 -1.61 8.25
N HIS A 143 -1.89 -2.37 8.17
CA HIS A 143 -0.55 -1.80 8.21
C HIS A 143 -0.11 -1.41 6.79
N ILE A 144 0.14 -0.11 6.58
CA ILE A 144 0.44 0.43 5.25
C ILE A 144 1.95 0.47 5.02
N ILE A 145 2.37 -0.06 3.86
CA ILE A 145 3.72 0.10 3.32
C ILE A 145 3.57 0.83 1.99
N ALA A 146 4.26 1.94 1.81
CA ALA A 146 4.21 2.73 0.59
C ALA A 146 5.59 2.78 -0.06
N SER A 147 5.64 2.86 -1.39
CA SER A 147 6.89 3.07 -2.12
C SER A 147 6.79 4.09 -3.24
N THR A 148 7.96 4.59 -3.63
CA THR A 148 8.12 5.46 -4.78
C THR A 148 9.52 5.37 -5.38
N ASN A 149 9.61 5.70 -6.66
CA ASN A 149 10.85 6.02 -7.38
C ASN A 149 11.08 7.52 -7.55
N ARG A 150 10.13 8.37 -7.14
CA ARG A 150 10.20 9.83 -7.25
C ARG A 150 10.73 10.44 -5.96
N ASP A 151 11.41 11.58 -6.10
CA ASP A 151 11.76 12.43 -4.97
C ASP A 151 10.51 13.22 -4.54
N ILE A 152 9.81 12.71 -3.52
CA ILE A 152 8.57 13.33 -3.03
C ILE A 152 8.79 14.75 -2.54
N THR A 153 9.91 15.01 -1.85
CA THR A 153 10.20 16.34 -1.30
C THR A 153 10.26 17.38 -2.42
N LYS A 154 10.92 17.05 -3.53
CA LYS A 154 10.97 17.93 -4.71
C LYS A 154 9.61 18.09 -5.36
N ALA A 155 8.86 17.01 -5.50
CA ALA A 155 7.60 17.05 -6.22
C ALA A 155 6.50 17.81 -5.46
N VAL A 156 6.45 17.67 -4.12
CA VAL A 156 5.60 18.50 -3.25
C VAL A 156 6.00 19.97 -3.35
N ALA A 157 7.30 20.29 -3.30
CA ALA A 157 7.78 21.66 -3.41
C ALA A 157 7.38 22.32 -4.76
N LYS A 158 7.26 21.52 -5.83
CA LYS A 158 6.85 21.97 -7.15
C LYS A 158 5.34 21.98 -7.38
N LYS A 159 4.53 21.53 -6.41
CA LYS A 159 3.07 21.32 -6.58
C LYS A 159 2.75 20.38 -7.75
N GLU A 160 3.62 19.40 -7.97
CA GLU A 160 3.35 18.27 -8.88
C GLU A 160 2.48 17.20 -8.18
N PHE A 161 2.18 17.41 -6.89
CA PHE A 161 1.27 16.68 -6.01
C PHE A 161 0.44 17.66 -5.18
#